data_AF-A0A3L6ERG5-F1
#
_entry.id   AF-A0A3L6ERG5-F1
#
_cell.length_a   1.000
_cell.length_b   1.000
_cell.length_c   1.000
_cell.angle_alpha   90.00
_cell.angle_beta   90.00
_cell.angle_gamma   90.00
#
_symmetry.space_group_name_H-M   'P 1'
#
loop_
_entity.id
_entity.type
_entity.pdbx_description
1 polymer ?
#
loop_
_entity_poly.entity_id
_entity_poly.type
_entity_poly.pdbx_seq_one_letter_code
_entity_poly.pdbx_strand_id
1 'polypeptide(L)' 'MKEQANAPDDLPPQLLFAHQGQRDLKEVHWHPQMPSMIISTAIDGFNVLMPSNIDTTIPGSTDTAMPPAEP' A
#
# COMPACT_ATOMS: atom_id res chain seq x y z
N MET A 1 7.50 -12.86 11.63
CA MET A 1 6.68 -13.41 10.53
C MET A 1 5.97 -12.22 9.88
N LYS A 2 6.13 -12.01 8.58
CA LYS A 2 5.29 -11.05 7.85
C LYS A 2 3.94 -11.74 7.65
N GLU A 3 2.91 -11.30 8.34
CA GLU A 3 1.56 -11.84 8.20
C GLU A 3 1.01 -11.32 6.87
N GLN A 4 1.11 -12.14 5.82
CA GLN A 4 0.59 -11.81 4.50
C GLN A 4 -0.93 -12.03 4.53
N ALA A 5 -1.69 -10.97 4.32
CA ALA A 5 -3.13 -11.09 4.13
C ALA A 5 -3.37 -11.97 2.89
N ASN A 6 -4.08 -13.09 3.04
CA ASN A 6 -4.53 -13.90 1.91
C ASN A 6 -5.54 -13.08 1.10
N ALA A 7 -5.07 -12.44 0.03
CA ALA A 7 -5.92 -11.75 -0.92
C ALA A 7 -6.74 -12.78 -1.72
N PRO A 8 -8.05 -12.60 -1.87
CA PRO A 8 -8.87 -13.43 -2.75
C PRO A 8 -8.30 -13.51 -4.19
N ASP A 9 -8.35 -14.69 -4.81
CA ASP A 9 -7.79 -14.96 -6.15
C ASP A 9 -8.50 -14.19 -7.28
N ASP A 10 -9.68 -13.65 -7.01
CA ASP A 10 -10.51 -12.87 -7.96
C ASP A 10 -10.17 -11.38 -8.00
N LEU A 11 -9.20 -10.92 -7.19
CA LEU A 11 -8.76 -9.53 -7.22
C LEU A 11 -7.80 -9.27 -8.40
N PRO A 12 -7.95 -8.15 -9.13
CA PRO A 12 -7.05 -7.83 -10.22
C PRO A 12 -5.64 -7.58 -9.67
N PRO A 13 -4.58 -8.05 -10.37
CA PRO A 13 -3.20 -7.93 -9.88
C PRO A 13 -2.70 -6.48 -9.75
N GLN A 14 -3.41 -5.50 -10.34
CA GLN A 14 -3.12 -4.07 -10.21
C GLN A 14 -3.89 -3.39 -9.06
N LEU A 15 -4.60 -4.15 -8.21
CA LEU A 15 -5.32 -3.58 -7.08
C LEU A 15 -4.34 -3.04 -6.04
N LEU A 16 -4.37 -1.73 -5.86
CA LEU A 16 -3.44 -1.02 -4.98
C LEU A 16 -3.99 -0.82 -3.56
N PHE A 17 -5.30 -0.64 -3.43
CA PHE A 17 -5.98 -0.47 -2.15
C PHE A 17 -7.47 -0.83 -2.28
N ALA A 18 -8.06 -1.28 -1.17
CA ALA A 18 -9.51 -1.39 -1.00
C ALA A 18 -9.96 -0.36 0.04
N HIS A 19 -10.96 0.46 -0.28
CA HIS A 19 -11.43 1.55 0.59
C HIS A 19 -12.28 1.09 1.80
N GLN A 20 -12.38 -0.23 2.04
CA GLN A 20 -12.96 -0.89 3.23
C GLN A 20 -14.29 -0.30 3.74
N GLY A 21 -15.20 0.08 2.84
CA GLY A 21 -16.54 0.54 3.21
C GLY A 21 -16.68 2.06 3.40
N GLN A 22 -15.65 2.86 3.06
CA GLN A 22 -15.81 4.31 2.93
C GLN A 22 -16.94 4.65 1.95
N ARG A 23 -17.77 5.63 2.32
CA ARG A 23 -18.89 6.12 1.48
C ARG A 23 -18.64 7.55 1.01
N ASP A 24 -19.02 7.84 -0.23
CA ASP A 24 -18.91 9.18 -0.84
C ASP A 24 -17.50 9.79 -0.69
N LEU A 25 -16.52 9.09 -1.26
CA LEU A 25 -15.12 9.53 -1.25
C LEU A 25 -14.97 10.86 -1.99
N LYS A 26 -14.33 11.83 -1.36
CA LYS A 26 -14.17 13.17 -1.91
C LYS A 26 -12.77 13.42 -2.44
N GLU A 27 -11.76 13.19 -1.61
CA GLU A 27 -10.36 13.48 -1.92
C GLU A 27 -9.46 12.33 -1.47
N VAL A 28 -8.46 12.00 -2.28
CA VAL A 28 -7.45 10.98 -2.02
C VAL A 28 -6.09 11.51 -2.43
N HIS A 29 -5.12 11.43 -1.53
CA HIS A 29 -3.77 11.94 -1.75
C HIS A 29 -2.73 10.96 -1.21
N TRP A 30 -1.60 10.85 -1.91
CA TRP A 30 -0.40 10.23 -1.37
C TRP A 30 0.24 11.15 -0.34
N HIS A 31 0.70 10.58 0.78
CA HIS A 31 1.40 11.36 1.79
C HIS A 31 2.78 11.80 1.25
N PRO A 32 3.11 13.10 1.24
CA PRO A 32 4.27 13.63 0.51
C PRO A 32 5.61 13.14 1.06
N GLN A 33 5.68 12.78 2.34
CA GLN A 33 6.90 12.27 2.99
C GLN A 33 6.89 10.74 3.19
N MET A 34 5.75 10.08 3.00
CA MET A 34 5.58 8.64 3.23
C MET A 34 4.89 8.04 2.01
N PRO A 35 5.64 7.74 0.94
CA PRO A 35 5.05 7.38 -0.35
C PRO A 35 4.20 6.11 -0.32
N SER A 36 4.42 5.21 0.65
CA SER A 36 3.57 4.03 0.88
C SER A 36 2.29 4.32 1.67
N MET A 37 1.94 5.59 1.91
CA MET A 37 0.76 5.99 2.69
C MET A 37 -0.19 6.86 1.87
N ILE A 38 -1.49 6.56 1.98
CA ILE A 38 -2.58 7.29 1.36
C ILE A 38 -3.43 7.93 2.46
N ILE A 39 -3.87 9.15 2.20
CA ILE A 39 -4.84 9.88 3.01
C ILE A 39 -6.10 10.08 2.18
N SER A 40 -7.27 9.90 2.81
CA SER A 40 -8.57 10.11 2.16
C SER A 40 -9.58 10.81 3.05
N THR A 41 -10.47 11.58 2.42
CA THR A 41 -11.67 12.15 3.05
C THR A 41 -12.93 11.61 2.37
N ALA A 42 -13.93 11.31 3.18
CA ALA A 42 -15.21 10.72 2.79
C ALA A 42 -16.33 11.29 3.68
N ILE A 43 -17.60 10.98 3.38
CA ILE A 43 -18.73 11.46 4.20
C ILE A 43 -18.69 10.93 5.64
N ASP A 44 -18.07 9.77 5.83
CA ASP A 44 -17.90 9.12 7.12
C ASP A 44 -16.63 9.56 7.86
N GLY A 45 -15.79 10.40 7.24
CA GLY A 45 -14.70 11.10 7.92
C GLY A 45 -13.36 11.05 7.19
N PHE A 46 -12.30 10.87 7.97
CA PHE A 46 -10.91 10.94 7.52
C PHE A 46 -10.20 9.62 7.77
N ASN A 47 -9.43 9.14 6.79
CA ASN A 47 -8.81 7.83 6.82
C ASN A 47 -7.35 7.87 6.35
N VAL A 48 -6.52 7.08 7.01
CA VAL A 48 -5.09 6.90 6.69
C VAL A 48 -4.83 5.42 6.46
N LEU A 49 -4.25 5.08 5.31
CA LEU A 49 -4.03 3.70 4.89
C LEU A 49 -2.62 3.49 4.35
N MET A 50 -1.98 2.39 4.75
CA MET A 50 -0.65 1.95 4.29
C MET A 50 -0.77 0.56 3.65
N PRO A 51 -0.92 0.48 2.31
CA PRO A 51 -1.02 -0.79 1.61
C PRO A 51 0.28 -1.61 1.71
N SER A 52 0.15 -2.89 2.07
CA SER A 52 1.28 -3.81 2.29
C SER A 52 2.01 -4.24 1.00
N ASN A 53 1.40 -4.01 -0.16
CA ASN A 53 1.94 -4.33 -1.48
C ASN A 53 2.70 -3.16 -2.13
N ILE A 54 2.92 -2.06 -1.41
CA ILE A 54 3.71 -0.91 -1.90
C ILE A 54 5.01 -0.80 -1.11
N ASP A 55 6.06 -1.45 -1.62
CA ASP A 55 7.43 -1.25 -1.18
C ASP A 55 8.01 0.01 -1.86
N THR A 56 7.59 1.19 -1.43
CA THR A 56 8.30 2.44 -1.74
C THR A 56 9.21 2.80 -0.58
N THR A 57 10.04 1.83 -0.20
CA THR A 57 10.94 1.90 0.95
C THR A 57 11.72 3.21 0.94
N ILE A 58 11.75 3.86 2.10
CA ILE A 58 12.76 4.85 2.47
C ILE A 58 14.10 4.39 1.89
N PRO A 59 14.85 5.25 1.18
CA PRO A 59 16.15 4.87 0.63
C PRO A 59 17.02 4.24 1.74
N GLY A 60 17.20 2.92 1.71
CA GLY A 60 17.96 2.19 2.73
C GLY A 60 17.36 0.90 3.31
N SER A 61 16.08 0.56 3.07
CA SER A 61 15.54 -0.75 3.49
C SER A 61 15.38 -1.72 2.32
N THR A 62 16.48 -1.99 1.60
CA THR A 62 16.59 -3.16 0.72
C THR A 62 16.72 -4.42 1.58
N ASP A 63 15.62 -5.10 1.84
CA ASP A 63 15.62 -6.57 2.00
C ASP A 63 15.24 -7.18 0.64
N THR A 64 16.09 -6.95 -0.35
CA THR A 64 16.13 -7.77 -1.56
C THR A 64 17.57 -8.21 -1.64
N ALA A 65 17.77 -9.45 -1.18
CA ALA A 65 18.96 -10.22 -1.43
C ALA A 65 19.43 -9.95 -2.87
N MET A 66 20.64 -9.40 -2.98
CA MET A 66 21.44 -9.55 -4.19
C MET A 66 21.34 -11.03 -4.62
N PRO A 67 20.91 -11.35 -5.85
CA PRO A 67 21.25 -12.66 -6.37
C PRO A 67 22.79 -12.76 -6.32
N PRO A 68 23.38 -13.88 -5.87
CA PRO A 68 24.82 -14.02 -5.93
C PRO A 68 25.23 -13.80 -7.39
N ALA A 69 26.20 -12.91 -7.60
CA ALA A 69 26.85 -12.78 -8.89
C ALA A 69 27.43 -14.16 -9.22
N GLU A 70 26.79 -14.87 -10.15
CA GLU A 70 27.37 -16.10 -10.69
C GLU A 70 28.57 -15.74 -11.58
N PRO A 71 29.64 -16.57 -11.56
CA PRO A 71 30.96 -16.23 -12.10
C PRO A 71 31.04 -16.15 -13.63
#